data_AF-A0AAW1SN00-F1
#
_entry.id   AF-A0AAW1SN00-F1
#
_cell.length_a   1.000
_cell.length_b   1.000
_cell.length_c   1.000
_cell.angle_alpha   90.00
_cell.angle_beta   90.00
_cell.angle_gamma   90.00
#
_symmetry.space_group_name_H-M   'P 1'
#
loop_
_entity.id
_entity.type
_entity.pdbx_description
1 polymer ?
#
loop_
_entity_poly.entity_id
_entity_poly.type
_entity_poly.pdbx_seq_one_letter_code
_entity_poly.pdbx_strand_id
1 'polypeptide(L)'
;MAGLCTRPSCIASAAGSRKVPVSLTVRPANLSLQRQQSSCQSRPQPKTAVSVRAVATGASSADAQSGDMVQPNQTLGPMLSPSAVNKSWVRLAVVSAVIAGLARFSGNLPAHGVSFVHLMCFATWFGTQFWVTFVAGIVQFKNLTRQQFGKLQSKLFPIYFLVGCACNTIMLGSLAFGPSGLAKRQLIVLGGSLIASLLNWVYVEPKTTDMMFERCSRQRFLRTARVACEASQRGQQLQLFSPAKINIFLRILGKRPDGYHNLASLFHMIDFGDSMSIGVAEEAAEDSLACKMEGVPTDSSNLVMKALDLFRRKTGKEERFCVDLQKQIPHGAGLGGGSGNAATALWAANQLTGCPAKEWQLLKWAGEIGSDISVFFSEGAAFCTGRGEIVENKKPPLSLRTPLLLIKPKVASPTPAVFKALDLSGLSKADPDWMMASMTMCGCLTQSNVVNDLEAPAFKLLPELQELKQRLSADKRFRVVFMTGSGSTLVGVGSDDPPEFLKEYSNMFIQPTHLAVRQPGAWYSSPEL
;
A
#
# COMPACT_ATOMS: atom_id res chain seq x y z
N MET A 1 29.39 -19.77 72.81
CA MET A 1 30.15 -18.58 73.25
C MET A 1 29.87 -17.48 72.23
N ALA A 2 28.78 -16.72 72.36
CA ALA A 2 28.61 -15.51 73.21
C ALA A 2 29.53 -14.36 72.76
N GLY A 3 29.11 -13.11 72.50
CA GLY A 3 27.83 -12.37 72.56
C GLY A 3 27.91 -11.20 71.56
N LEU A 4 26.84 -10.59 71.03
CA LEU A 4 25.76 -9.78 71.65
C LEU A 4 26.22 -8.51 72.38
N CYS A 5 25.45 -7.43 72.13
CA CYS A 5 25.33 -6.14 72.83
C CYS A 5 26.32 -5.02 72.43
N THR A 6 25.95 -3.74 72.29
CA THR A 6 24.79 -2.98 72.81
C THR A 6 24.67 -1.59 72.17
N ARG A 7 23.43 -1.08 72.04
CA ARG A 7 23.10 0.36 71.99
C ARG A 7 23.29 1.02 73.37
N PRO A 8 23.28 2.37 73.44
CA PRO A 8 22.31 3.07 74.31
C PRO A 8 21.59 4.22 73.55
N SER A 9 20.25 4.38 73.66
CA SER A 9 19.47 5.16 74.67
C SER A 9 19.48 6.67 74.39
N CYS A 10 18.42 7.30 73.84
CA CYS A 10 17.14 7.72 74.45
C CYS A 10 17.23 8.66 75.67
N ILE A 11 16.75 9.89 75.49
CA ILE A 11 16.07 10.79 76.47
C ILE A 11 15.00 11.51 75.62
N ALA A 12 13.70 11.17 75.60
CA ALA A 12 12.64 11.20 76.63
C ALA A 12 12.42 12.61 77.22
N SER A 13 11.31 13.29 76.96
CA SER A 13 10.19 13.46 77.92
C SER A 13 9.58 14.85 77.64
N ALA A 14 8.31 15.21 77.81
CA ALA A 14 7.00 14.60 78.05
C ALA A 14 6.02 15.81 78.06
N ALA A 15 4.86 15.76 77.41
CA ALA A 15 3.55 15.33 77.92
C ALA A 15 2.75 16.39 78.72
N GLY A 16 1.42 16.37 78.48
CA GLY A 16 0.39 16.92 79.36
C GLY A 16 -0.63 17.81 78.62
N SER A 17 -1.71 17.31 77.98
CA SER A 17 -2.91 16.62 78.49
C SER A 17 -3.93 17.50 79.24
N ARG A 18 -5.15 17.64 78.66
CA ARG A 18 -6.52 17.46 79.23
C ARG A 18 -7.54 17.96 78.18
N LYS A 19 -8.49 17.16 77.65
CA LYS A 19 -9.78 16.65 78.22
C LYS A 19 -10.70 17.83 78.65
N VAL A 20 -11.99 17.97 78.28
CA VAL A 20 -13.12 17.04 78.07
C VAL A 20 -14.22 17.70 77.13
N PRO A 21 -15.51 17.25 76.98
CA PRO A 21 -16.17 17.00 75.69
C PRO A 21 -17.45 17.85 75.48
N VAL A 22 -18.26 17.64 74.42
CA VAL A 22 -19.76 17.71 74.44
C VAL A 22 -20.31 16.94 73.21
N SER A 23 -21.46 16.31 73.41
CA SER A 23 -22.19 15.35 72.56
C SER A 23 -23.67 15.75 72.43
N LEU A 24 -24.38 15.13 71.45
CA LEU A 24 -25.84 14.97 71.25
C LEU A 24 -26.59 16.15 70.57
N THR A 25 -27.54 15.97 69.63
CA THR A 25 -28.64 14.95 69.49
C THR A 25 -29.19 15.05 68.03
N VAL A 26 -29.30 14.02 67.17
CA VAL A 26 -30.34 12.99 66.93
C VAL A 26 -31.82 13.46 67.00
N ARG A 27 -32.57 13.45 65.86
CA ARG A 27 -33.73 12.54 65.59
C ARG A 27 -34.45 12.79 64.23
N PRO A 28 -35.23 11.79 63.74
CA PRO A 28 -35.62 11.57 62.34
C PRO A 28 -37.13 11.77 62.08
N ALA A 29 -37.57 11.59 60.82
CA ALA A 29 -38.97 11.27 60.52
C ALA A 29 -39.10 10.23 59.39
N ASN A 30 -39.75 9.11 59.75
CA ASN A 30 -40.36 8.10 58.86
C ASN A 30 -41.54 8.71 58.06
N LEU A 31 -42.05 8.16 56.96
CA LEU A 31 -42.91 6.98 56.81
C LEU A 31 -43.30 6.94 55.31
N SER A 32 -43.18 5.81 54.59
CA SER A 32 -44.24 4.80 54.30
C SER A 32 -44.70 4.78 52.84
N LEU A 33 -44.55 3.61 52.22
CA LEU A 33 -45.54 2.88 51.40
C LEU A 33 -46.69 3.69 50.75
N GLN A 34 -46.81 3.63 49.42
CA GLN A 34 -47.98 3.01 48.78
C GLN A 34 -47.85 2.89 47.24
N ARG A 35 -48.24 1.70 46.75
CA ARG A 35 -48.71 1.44 45.39
C ARG A 35 -50.00 2.23 45.13
N GLN A 36 -50.20 2.70 43.90
CA GLN A 36 -51.44 2.65 43.08
C GLN A 36 -51.22 3.52 41.83
N GLN A 37 -51.17 3.00 40.60
CA GLN A 37 -52.30 2.64 39.73
C GLN A 37 -53.41 3.72 39.63
N SER A 38 -53.41 4.46 38.52
CA SER A 38 -54.59 4.92 37.76
C SER A 38 -54.07 5.45 36.40
N SER A 39 -54.30 4.77 35.27
CA SER A 39 -55.53 4.65 34.47
C SER A 39 -56.12 5.99 34.01
N CYS A 40 -55.99 6.28 32.71
CA CYS A 40 -57.05 6.74 31.77
C CYS A 40 -56.35 7.27 30.50
N GLN A 41 -56.30 6.50 29.40
CA GLN A 41 -57.31 6.51 28.31
C GLN A 41 -57.61 7.93 27.81
N SER A 42 -57.20 8.29 26.59
CA SER A 42 -58.09 8.11 25.43
C SER A 42 -57.36 8.20 24.06
N ARG A 43 -57.75 7.26 23.19
CA ARG A 43 -57.58 7.12 21.72
C ARG A 43 -58.52 8.11 20.96
N PRO A 44 -58.66 8.11 19.61
CA PRO A 44 -57.85 7.56 18.50
C PRO A 44 -57.66 8.53 17.28
N GLN A 45 -57.01 8.01 16.22
CA GLN A 45 -56.83 8.57 14.86
C GLN A 45 -58.12 8.99 14.11
N PRO A 46 -57.97 9.60 12.91
CA PRO A 46 -58.37 8.83 11.73
C PRO A 46 -57.40 8.88 10.53
N LYS A 47 -57.46 7.81 9.74
CA LYS A 47 -56.94 7.68 8.36
C LYS A 47 -57.90 8.35 7.38
N THR A 48 -57.38 8.93 6.30
CA THR A 48 -58.01 8.84 4.97
C THR A 48 -57.01 9.20 3.86
N ALA A 49 -56.93 8.32 2.86
CA ALA A 49 -56.25 8.54 1.59
C ALA A 49 -57.25 9.10 0.57
N VAL A 50 -56.81 9.98 -0.33
CA VAL A 50 -57.52 10.29 -1.59
C VAL A 50 -56.50 10.54 -2.70
N SER A 51 -56.65 9.80 -3.81
CA SER A 51 -55.93 9.95 -5.07
C SER A 51 -56.51 11.09 -5.90
N VAL A 52 -55.68 11.76 -6.71
CA VAL A 52 -56.15 12.49 -7.89
C VAL A 52 -55.28 12.16 -9.10
N ARG A 53 -55.94 11.69 -10.15
CA ARG A 53 -55.42 11.43 -11.50
C ARG A 53 -55.99 12.54 -12.38
N ALA A 54 -55.17 13.19 -13.21
CA ALA A 54 -55.62 14.09 -14.26
C ALA A 54 -55.03 13.66 -15.61
N VAL A 55 -55.86 13.72 -16.65
CA VAL A 55 -55.65 13.20 -18.01
C VAL A 55 -55.87 14.33 -19.03
N ALA A 56 -55.02 14.34 -20.07
CA ALA A 56 -55.14 14.97 -21.40
C ALA A 56 -55.17 16.53 -21.45
N THR A 57 -54.69 17.24 -22.47
CA THR A 57 -54.64 17.04 -23.94
C THR A 57 -53.46 17.83 -24.56
N GLY A 58 -53.06 17.50 -25.80
CA GLY A 58 -51.89 18.08 -26.48
C GLY A 58 -52.14 19.32 -27.35
N ALA A 59 -51.03 19.98 -27.75
CA ALA A 59 -50.88 20.73 -29.00
C ALA A 59 -49.40 21.11 -29.23
N SER A 60 -48.83 20.59 -30.32
CA SER A 60 -48.04 21.28 -31.36
C SER A 60 -47.01 22.39 -31.03
N SER A 61 -45.82 22.15 -31.59
CA SER A 61 -44.88 23.08 -32.27
C SER A 61 -43.66 23.66 -31.54
N ALA A 62 -42.51 23.26 -32.09
CA ALA A 62 -41.28 24.01 -32.36
C ALA A 62 -40.29 24.32 -31.22
N ASP A 63 -39.03 24.04 -31.58
CA ASP A 63 -37.78 24.60 -31.08
C ASP A 63 -37.19 24.07 -29.76
N ALA A 64 -36.38 23.00 -29.91
CA ALA A 64 -34.96 22.96 -29.54
C ALA A 64 -34.49 21.50 -29.53
N GLN A 65 -33.88 21.03 -30.62
CA GLN A 65 -33.14 19.76 -30.58
C GLN A 65 -31.80 19.99 -29.88
N SER A 66 -31.84 19.63 -28.60
CA SER A 66 -30.74 19.36 -27.71
C SER A 66 -29.76 18.36 -28.33
N GLY A 67 -28.47 18.64 -28.14
CA GLY A 67 -27.39 17.70 -28.45
C GLY A 67 -27.58 16.39 -27.69
N ASP A 68 -27.32 15.29 -28.40
CA ASP A 68 -27.47 13.93 -27.93
C ASP A 68 -26.87 13.73 -26.52
N MET A 69 -27.77 13.47 -25.57
CA MET A 69 -27.43 12.86 -24.29
C MET A 69 -26.88 11.47 -24.55
N VAL A 70 -25.57 11.31 -24.43
CA VAL A 70 -24.92 10.00 -24.36
C VAL A 70 -25.46 9.28 -23.12
N GLN A 71 -26.24 8.22 -23.34
CA GLN A 71 -26.79 7.39 -22.27
C GLN A 71 -25.67 6.78 -21.40
N PRO A 72 -25.77 6.75 -20.06
CA PRO A 72 -24.71 6.25 -19.18
C PRO A 72 -24.57 4.71 -19.12
N ASN A 73 -25.33 3.95 -19.92
CA ASN A 73 -25.52 2.51 -19.71
C ASN A 73 -25.08 1.63 -20.89
N GLN A 74 -23.92 1.91 -21.50
CA GLN A 74 -23.20 0.86 -22.22
C GLN A 74 -22.27 0.13 -21.24
N THR A 75 -22.78 -0.95 -20.68
CA THR A 75 -22.03 -2.00 -20.00
C THR A 75 -20.85 -2.43 -20.87
N LEU A 76 -19.67 -1.92 -20.51
CA LEU A 76 -18.39 -2.30 -21.12
C LEU A 76 -18.08 -3.75 -20.74
N GLY A 77 -18.40 -4.68 -21.64
CA GLY A 77 -18.06 -6.09 -21.49
C GLY A 77 -16.56 -6.34 -21.24
N PRO A 78 -16.20 -7.52 -20.70
CA PRO A 78 -14.85 -7.83 -20.27
C PRO A 78 -13.83 -7.66 -21.41
N MET A 79 -12.68 -7.05 -21.11
CA MET A 79 -11.57 -6.98 -22.05
C MET A 79 -10.96 -8.36 -22.20
N LEU A 80 -11.02 -8.89 -23.43
CA LEU A 80 -10.35 -10.11 -23.84
C LEU A 80 -8.84 -9.96 -23.61
N SER A 81 -8.24 -10.98 -23.00
CA SER A 81 -6.80 -11.10 -22.79
C SER A 81 -6.04 -10.95 -24.12
N PRO A 82 -4.80 -10.42 -24.09
CA PRO A 82 -3.97 -10.39 -25.28
C PRO A 82 -3.85 -11.81 -25.83
N SER A 83 -4.30 -11.98 -27.06
CA SER A 83 -4.27 -13.24 -27.79
C SER A 83 -2.86 -13.85 -27.72
N ALA A 84 -2.74 -15.18 -27.56
CA ALA A 84 -1.47 -15.89 -27.58
C ALA A 84 -0.62 -15.61 -28.84
N VAL A 85 -1.26 -15.15 -29.92
CA VAL A 85 -0.67 -14.73 -31.19
C VAL A 85 0.18 -13.44 -31.06
N ASN A 86 0.05 -12.69 -29.96
CA ASN A 86 0.84 -11.46 -29.71
C ASN A 86 2.25 -11.71 -29.14
N LYS A 87 2.62 -12.95 -28.80
CA LYS A 87 3.95 -13.24 -28.24
C LYS A 87 5.03 -13.13 -29.32
N SER A 88 6.12 -12.41 -29.04
CA SER A 88 7.21 -12.15 -29.99
C SER A 88 7.79 -13.41 -30.63
N TRP A 89 7.85 -14.54 -29.93
CA TRP A 89 8.35 -15.80 -30.48
C TRP A 89 7.37 -16.47 -31.47
N VAL A 90 6.05 -16.35 -31.25
CA VAL A 90 5.02 -16.85 -32.19
C VAL A 90 5.11 -16.07 -33.50
N ARG A 91 5.31 -14.75 -33.39
CA ARG A 91 5.50 -13.85 -34.53
C ARG A 91 6.76 -14.18 -35.33
N LEU A 92 7.88 -14.42 -34.65
CA LEU A 92 9.13 -14.85 -35.29
C LEU A 92 9.01 -16.21 -35.99
N ALA A 93 8.26 -17.15 -35.41
CA ALA A 93 7.99 -18.46 -36.02
C ALA A 93 7.18 -18.33 -37.32
N VAL A 94 6.15 -17.46 -37.35
CA VAL A 94 5.35 -17.19 -38.56
C VAL A 94 6.21 -16.60 -39.68
N VAL A 95 7.06 -15.62 -39.39
CA VAL A 95 7.95 -15.02 -40.40
C VAL A 95 8.96 -16.06 -40.92
N SER A 96 9.53 -16.87 -40.04
CA SER A 96 10.47 -17.93 -40.44
C SER A 96 9.82 -18.96 -41.37
N ALA A 97 8.56 -19.32 -41.10
CA ALA A 97 7.78 -20.22 -41.95
C ALA A 97 7.46 -19.61 -43.32
N VAL A 98 7.12 -18.33 -43.38
CA VAL A 98 6.86 -17.60 -44.64
C VAL A 98 8.15 -17.49 -45.48
N ILE A 99 9.28 -17.15 -44.85
CA ILE A 99 10.60 -17.10 -45.52
C ILE A 99 10.95 -18.48 -46.11
N ALA A 100 10.79 -19.55 -45.33
CA ALA A 100 11.08 -20.92 -45.76
C ALA A 100 10.17 -21.39 -46.91
N GLY A 101 8.89 -20.99 -46.91
CA GLY A 101 7.96 -21.26 -47.99
C GLY A 101 8.33 -20.55 -49.30
N LEU A 102 8.72 -19.28 -49.23
CA LEU A 102 9.11 -18.48 -50.39
C LEU A 102 10.43 -18.95 -51.02
N ALA A 103 11.41 -19.35 -50.20
CA ALA A 103 12.66 -19.92 -50.69
C ALA A 103 12.42 -21.18 -51.53
N ARG A 104 11.46 -22.03 -51.14
CA ARG A 104 11.06 -23.23 -51.90
C ARG A 104 10.26 -22.93 -53.18
N PHE A 105 9.46 -21.87 -53.18
CA PHE A 105 8.60 -21.53 -54.33
C PHE A 105 9.35 -20.79 -55.45
N SER A 106 10.36 -19.99 -55.09
CA SER A 106 11.11 -19.15 -56.04
C SER A 106 11.85 -19.93 -57.15
N GLY A 107 12.21 -21.19 -56.90
CA GLY A 107 12.91 -22.04 -57.89
C GLY A 107 12.06 -22.52 -59.06
N ASN A 108 10.73 -22.40 -58.99
CA ASN A 108 9.79 -22.99 -59.97
C ASN A 108 8.98 -21.97 -60.77
N LEU A 109 9.18 -20.66 -60.57
CA LEU A 109 8.38 -19.60 -61.21
C LEU A 109 9.10 -19.01 -62.44
N PRO A 110 8.41 -18.84 -63.59
CA PRO A 110 8.97 -18.14 -64.74
C PRO A 110 9.24 -16.66 -64.42
N ALA A 111 10.20 -16.04 -65.12
CA ALA A 111 10.68 -14.68 -64.87
C ALA A 111 9.55 -13.63 -64.76
N HIS A 112 8.57 -13.69 -65.66
CA HIS A 112 7.41 -12.79 -65.65
C HIS A 112 6.52 -12.96 -64.40
N GLY A 113 6.44 -14.18 -63.85
CA GLY A 113 5.70 -14.46 -62.62
C GLY A 113 6.36 -13.84 -61.39
N VAL A 114 7.70 -13.87 -61.32
CA VAL A 114 8.47 -13.25 -60.22
C VAL A 114 8.30 -11.73 -60.22
N SER A 115 8.37 -11.08 -61.39
CA SER A 115 8.15 -9.64 -61.52
C SER A 115 6.73 -9.21 -61.16
N PHE A 116 5.72 -10.00 -61.53
CA PHE A 116 4.32 -9.75 -61.17
C PHE A 116 4.11 -9.79 -59.65
N VAL A 117 4.63 -10.83 -58.99
CA VAL A 117 4.53 -10.98 -57.52
C VAL A 117 5.25 -9.83 -56.80
N HIS A 118 6.44 -9.44 -57.27
CA HIS A 118 7.18 -8.30 -56.72
C HIS A 118 6.36 -7.02 -56.76
N LEU A 119 5.77 -6.71 -57.92
CA LEU A 119 4.98 -5.50 -58.11
C LEU A 119 3.72 -5.48 -57.23
N MET A 120 3.04 -6.62 -57.10
CA MET A 120 1.88 -6.74 -56.21
C MET A 120 2.26 -6.53 -54.74
N CYS A 121 3.38 -7.12 -54.27
CA CYS A 121 3.85 -6.91 -52.91
C CYS A 121 4.27 -5.46 -52.65
N PHE A 122 4.92 -4.80 -53.61
CA PHE A 122 5.27 -3.39 -53.52
C PHE A 122 4.03 -2.50 -53.42
N ALA A 123 3.07 -2.69 -54.33
CA ALA A 123 1.81 -1.93 -54.34
C ALA A 123 1.04 -2.11 -53.03
N THR A 124 0.95 -3.36 -52.55
CA THR A 124 0.30 -3.67 -51.27
C THR A 124 1.01 -3.00 -50.10
N TRP A 125 2.34 -3.11 -50.01
CA TRP A 125 3.11 -2.52 -48.93
C TRP A 125 3.01 -1.00 -48.93
N PHE A 126 3.30 -0.38 -50.07
CA PHE A 126 3.30 1.07 -50.23
C PHE A 126 1.91 1.68 -49.99
N GLY A 127 0.87 1.11 -50.61
CA GLY A 127 -0.51 1.55 -50.42
C GLY A 127 -0.97 1.46 -48.97
N THR A 128 -0.58 0.38 -48.28
CA THR A 128 -0.92 0.17 -46.86
C THR A 128 -0.22 1.20 -45.96
N GLN A 129 1.08 1.47 -46.17
CA GLN A 129 1.81 2.49 -45.41
C GLN A 129 1.23 3.90 -45.64
N PHE A 130 0.92 4.21 -46.89
CA PHE A 130 0.36 5.50 -47.27
C PHE A 130 -1.02 5.72 -46.64
N TRP A 131 -1.91 4.74 -46.79
CA TRP A 131 -3.26 4.81 -46.24
C TRP A 131 -3.27 4.94 -44.71
N VAL A 132 -2.47 4.13 -44.01
CA VAL A 132 -2.43 4.17 -42.54
C VAL A 132 -1.85 5.48 -42.02
N THR A 133 -0.80 5.99 -42.66
CA THR A 133 -0.13 7.22 -42.22
C THR A 133 -0.97 8.47 -42.48
N PHE A 134 -1.53 8.59 -43.69
CA PHE A 134 -2.15 9.85 -44.13
C PHE A 134 -3.66 9.88 -44.03
N VAL A 135 -4.32 8.72 -43.93
CA VAL A 135 -5.78 8.66 -43.89
C VAL A 135 -6.27 8.00 -42.61
N ALA A 136 -6.06 6.68 -42.46
CA ALA A 136 -6.66 5.93 -41.36
C ALA A 136 -6.18 6.44 -40.00
N GLY A 137 -4.88 6.71 -39.81
CA GLY A 137 -4.33 7.18 -38.55
C GLY A 137 -4.92 8.53 -38.12
N ILE A 138 -5.03 9.50 -39.04
CA ILE A 138 -5.59 10.83 -38.75
C ILE A 138 -7.09 10.75 -38.47
N VAL A 139 -7.83 10.01 -39.30
CA VAL A 139 -9.28 9.82 -39.15
C VAL A 139 -9.59 9.15 -37.81
N GLN A 140 -8.88 8.08 -37.48
CA GLN A 140 -9.03 7.37 -36.22
C GLN A 140 -8.68 8.26 -35.02
N PHE A 141 -7.61 9.06 -35.11
CA PHE A 141 -7.20 9.96 -34.03
C PHE A 141 -8.21 11.09 -33.77
N LYS A 142 -8.83 11.64 -34.82
CA LYS A 142 -9.80 12.73 -34.69
C LYS A 142 -11.21 12.27 -34.29
N ASN A 143 -11.64 11.10 -34.77
CA ASN A 143 -13.05 10.69 -34.68
C ASN A 143 -13.32 9.58 -33.66
N LEU A 144 -12.29 8.89 -33.13
CA LEU A 144 -12.49 7.86 -32.11
C LEU A 144 -12.13 8.40 -30.72
N THR A 145 -12.91 8.00 -29.72
CA THR A 145 -12.48 8.19 -28.32
C THR A 145 -11.15 7.45 -28.09
N ARG A 146 -10.30 7.96 -27.19
CA ARG A 146 -8.99 7.34 -26.90
C ARG A 146 -9.08 5.84 -26.59
N GLN A 147 -10.17 5.39 -25.96
CA GLN A 147 -10.39 3.99 -25.62
C GLN A 147 -10.78 3.14 -26.83
N GLN A 148 -11.68 3.63 -27.69
CA GLN A 148 -12.05 2.96 -28.93
C GLN A 148 -10.85 2.90 -29.89
N PHE A 149 -10.08 3.99 -29.96
CA PHE A 149 -8.83 4.07 -30.70
C PHE A 149 -7.84 2.99 -30.26
N GLY A 150 -7.53 2.91 -28.96
CA GLY A 150 -6.59 1.91 -28.43
C GLY A 150 -7.04 0.46 -28.65
N LYS A 151 -8.33 0.16 -28.50
CA LYS A 151 -8.89 -1.19 -28.76
C LYS A 151 -8.85 -1.57 -30.25
N LEU A 152 -9.01 -0.59 -31.13
CA LEU A 152 -8.91 -0.80 -32.57
C LEU A 152 -7.45 -1.02 -32.99
N GLN A 153 -6.53 -0.20 -32.47
CA GLN A 153 -5.09 -0.31 -32.72
C GLN A 153 -4.54 -1.68 -32.28
N SER A 154 -4.88 -2.16 -31.08
CA SER A 154 -4.36 -3.44 -30.58
C SER A 154 -4.77 -4.66 -31.42
N LYS A 155 -5.81 -4.54 -32.25
CA LYS A 155 -6.23 -5.59 -33.19
C LYS A 155 -5.65 -5.40 -34.59
N LEU A 156 -5.60 -4.16 -35.08
CA LEU A 156 -5.17 -3.86 -36.43
C LEU A 156 -3.65 -3.83 -36.59
N PHE A 157 -2.92 -3.31 -35.59
CA PHE A 157 -1.47 -3.11 -35.68
C PHE A 157 -0.68 -4.40 -35.84
N PRO A 158 -0.97 -5.49 -35.10
CA PRO A 158 -0.30 -6.78 -35.32
C PRO A 158 -0.43 -7.29 -36.76
N ILE A 159 -1.61 -7.13 -37.36
CA ILE A 159 -1.91 -7.58 -38.73
C ILE A 159 -1.22 -6.68 -39.74
N TYR A 160 -1.32 -5.37 -39.55
CA TYR A 160 -0.67 -4.36 -40.39
C TYR A 160 0.85 -4.59 -40.49
N PHE A 161 1.51 -4.75 -39.34
CA PHE A 161 2.96 -4.95 -39.31
C PHE A 161 3.37 -6.33 -39.86
N LEU A 162 2.54 -7.37 -39.67
CA LEU A 162 2.75 -8.69 -40.28
C LEU A 162 2.71 -8.61 -41.81
N VAL A 163 1.68 -7.97 -42.37
CA VAL A 163 1.55 -7.78 -43.83
C VAL A 163 2.74 -6.99 -44.38
N GLY A 164 3.18 -5.96 -43.64
CA GLY A 164 4.36 -5.18 -43.99
C GLY A 164 5.64 -6.01 -44.03
N CYS A 165 5.87 -6.85 -43.02
CA CYS A 165 7.02 -7.75 -42.96
C CYS A 165 6.97 -8.81 -44.07
N ALA A 166 5.80 -9.39 -44.34
CA ALA A 166 5.61 -10.39 -45.39
C ALA A 166 5.90 -9.82 -46.78
N CYS A 167 5.34 -8.65 -47.11
CA CYS A 167 5.57 -8.02 -48.42
C CYS A 167 7.04 -7.65 -48.62
N ASN A 168 7.69 -7.05 -47.61
CA ASN A 168 9.12 -6.72 -47.67
C ASN A 168 9.99 -7.98 -47.86
N THR A 169 9.63 -9.08 -47.19
CA THR A 169 10.33 -10.38 -47.32
C THR A 169 10.21 -10.94 -48.73
N ILE A 170 9.00 -10.94 -49.30
CA ILE A 170 8.75 -11.42 -50.68
C ILE A 170 9.50 -10.56 -51.70
N MET A 171 9.44 -9.23 -51.54
CA MET A 171 10.16 -8.30 -52.40
C MET A 171 11.68 -8.51 -52.35
N LEU A 172 12.23 -8.70 -51.15
CA LEU A 172 13.65 -8.98 -50.99
C LEU A 172 14.04 -10.32 -51.63
N GLY A 173 13.24 -11.37 -51.44
CA GLY A 173 13.47 -12.69 -52.04
C GLY A 173 13.39 -12.67 -53.56
N SER A 174 12.39 -11.99 -54.12
CA SER A 174 12.22 -11.87 -55.59
C SER A 174 13.39 -11.14 -56.27
N LEU A 175 14.10 -10.24 -55.58
CA LEU A 175 15.31 -9.58 -56.10
C LEU A 175 16.60 -10.35 -55.81
N ALA A 176 16.65 -11.09 -54.70
CA ALA A 176 17.83 -11.87 -54.32
C ALA A 176 17.96 -13.17 -55.15
N PHE A 177 16.83 -13.76 -55.56
CA PHE A 177 16.77 -15.05 -56.25
C PHE A 177 16.14 -14.99 -57.65
N GLY A 178 15.72 -13.80 -58.11
CA GLY A 178 15.11 -13.61 -59.43
C GLY A 178 16.12 -13.63 -60.59
N PRO A 179 15.67 -13.87 -61.83
CA PRO A 179 16.52 -13.96 -63.02
C PRO A 179 17.19 -12.64 -63.42
N SER A 180 16.66 -11.51 -62.95
CA SER A 180 17.25 -10.18 -63.14
C SER A 180 18.23 -9.87 -62.00
N GLY A 181 19.48 -10.28 -62.16
CA GLY A 181 20.56 -9.92 -61.25
C GLY A 181 20.74 -8.39 -61.15
N LEU A 182 20.80 -7.92 -59.89
CA LEU A 182 21.31 -6.63 -59.39
C LEU A 182 20.47 -5.34 -59.52
N ALA A 183 20.22 -4.74 -58.33
CA ALA A 183 20.97 -3.55 -57.91
C ALA A 183 21.25 -3.62 -56.39
N LYS A 184 22.51 -3.68 -55.98
CA LYS A 184 22.95 -3.80 -54.56
C LYS A 184 22.29 -2.72 -53.66
N ARG A 185 22.02 -1.54 -54.21
CA ARG A 185 21.30 -0.45 -53.53
C ARG A 185 19.85 -0.80 -53.17
N GLN A 186 19.11 -1.45 -54.07
CA GLN A 186 17.71 -1.83 -53.83
C GLN A 186 17.60 -2.90 -52.74
N LEU A 187 18.53 -3.88 -52.73
CA LEU A 187 18.63 -4.88 -51.66
C LEU A 187 18.91 -4.23 -50.31
N ILE A 188 19.79 -3.23 -50.25
CA ILE A 188 20.09 -2.49 -49.01
C ILE A 188 18.84 -1.72 -48.52
N VAL A 189 18.14 -1.03 -49.42
CA VAL A 189 16.94 -0.26 -49.07
C VAL A 189 15.81 -1.18 -48.58
N LEU A 190 15.56 -2.28 -49.27
CA LEU A 190 14.55 -3.26 -48.87
C LEU A 190 14.93 -4.01 -47.59
N GLY A 191 16.21 -4.33 -47.42
CA GLY A 191 16.74 -4.90 -46.18
C GLY A 191 16.54 -3.95 -44.99
N GLY A 192 16.84 -2.66 -45.15
CA GLY A 192 16.57 -1.64 -44.14
C GLY A 192 15.08 -1.51 -43.80
N SER A 193 14.21 -1.49 -44.82
CA SER A 193 12.75 -1.48 -44.67
C SER A 193 12.23 -2.69 -43.90
N LEU A 194 12.75 -3.89 -44.21
CA LEU A 194 12.40 -5.13 -43.53
C LEU A 194 12.84 -5.10 -42.06
N ILE A 195 14.06 -4.66 -41.77
CA ILE A 195 14.57 -4.52 -40.39
C ILE A 195 13.71 -3.55 -39.59
N ALA A 196 13.39 -2.38 -40.15
CA ALA A 196 12.51 -1.39 -39.48
C ALA A 196 11.11 -1.96 -39.22
N SER A 197 10.55 -2.72 -40.18
CA SER A 197 9.25 -3.38 -40.05
C SER A 197 9.27 -4.46 -38.96
N LEU A 198 10.32 -5.27 -38.90
CA LEU A 198 10.51 -6.30 -37.88
C LEU A 198 10.74 -5.70 -36.50
N LEU A 199 11.53 -4.63 -36.37
CA LEU A 199 11.71 -3.92 -35.09
C LEU A 199 10.38 -3.36 -34.57
N ASN A 200 9.59 -2.76 -35.45
CA ASN A 200 8.27 -2.26 -35.09
C ASN A 200 7.34 -3.39 -34.65
N TRP A 201 7.32 -4.50 -35.38
CA TRP A 201 6.43 -5.62 -35.10
C TRP A 201 6.83 -6.45 -33.89
N VAL A 202 8.12 -6.70 -33.68
CA VAL A 202 8.59 -7.62 -32.63
C VAL A 202 8.81 -6.90 -31.30
N TYR A 203 9.15 -5.62 -31.33
CA TYR A 203 9.56 -4.86 -30.14
C TYR A 203 8.70 -3.64 -29.84
N VAL A 204 8.54 -2.72 -30.80
CA VAL A 204 7.88 -1.43 -30.54
C VAL A 204 6.38 -1.61 -30.27
N GLU A 205 5.68 -2.37 -31.11
CA GLU A 205 4.23 -2.59 -30.98
C GLU A 205 3.85 -3.30 -29.66
N PRO A 206 4.51 -4.39 -29.23
CA PRO A 206 4.18 -5.01 -27.94
C PRO A 206 4.42 -4.06 -26.78
N LYS A 207 5.57 -3.38 -26.74
CA LYS A 207 5.95 -2.50 -25.63
C LYS A 207 5.04 -1.28 -25.52
N THR A 208 4.69 -0.67 -26.64
CA THR A 208 3.74 0.47 -26.68
C THR A 208 2.33 0.03 -26.31
N THR A 209 1.91 -1.17 -26.72
CA THR A 209 0.63 -1.77 -26.30
C THR A 209 0.60 -2.01 -24.80
N ASP A 210 1.64 -2.58 -24.22
CA ASP A 210 1.74 -2.83 -22.77
C ASP A 210 1.70 -1.52 -21.97
N MET A 211 2.47 -0.49 -22.38
CA MET A 211 2.44 0.84 -21.76
C MET A 211 1.06 1.50 -21.85
N MET A 212 0.34 1.32 -22.96
CA MET A 212 -1.01 1.83 -23.13
C MET A 212 -2.00 1.14 -22.16
N PHE A 213 -1.89 -0.18 -22.00
CA PHE A 213 -2.71 -0.95 -21.07
C PHE A 213 -2.43 -0.57 -19.61
N GLU A 214 -1.16 -0.43 -19.23
CA GLU A 214 -0.74 0.00 -17.89
C GLU A 214 -1.24 1.41 -17.54
N ARG A 215 -1.21 2.33 -18.51
CA ARG A 215 -1.74 3.69 -18.31
C ARG A 215 -3.27 3.70 -18.20
N CYS A 216 -3.95 2.85 -18.96
CA CYS A 216 -5.41 2.78 -18.97
C CYS A 216 -5.96 2.11 -17.70
N SER A 217 -5.28 1.07 -17.17
CA SER A 217 -5.63 0.46 -15.88
C SER A 217 -5.46 1.47 -14.74
N ARG A 218 -4.36 2.23 -14.73
CA ARG A 218 -4.10 3.28 -13.74
C ARG A 218 -5.12 4.42 -13.79
N GLN A 219 -5.54 4.86 -14.99
CA GLN A 219 -6.54 5.93 -15.12
C GLN A 219 -7.97 5.49 -14.80
N ARG A 220 -8.33 4.23 -15.12
CA ARG A 220 -9.64 3.66 -14.77
C ARG A 220 -9.74 3.44 -13.27
N PHE A 221 -8.68 2.91 -12.65
CA PHE A 221 -8.57 2.77 -11.21
C PHE A 221 -8.70 4.12 -10.47
N LEU A 222 -8.03 5.18 -10.92
CA LEU A 222 -8.14 6.50 -10.28
C LEU A 222 -9.52 7.14 -10.45
N ARG A 223 -10.22 6.92 -11.58
CA ARG A 223 -11.59 7.42 -11.78
C ARG A 223 -12.63 6.59 -11.04
N THR A 224 -12.50 5.26 -11.03
CA THR A 224 -13.40 4.37 -10.30
C THR A 224 -13.19 4.51 -8.79
N ALA A 225 -11.96 4.68 -8.30
CA ALA A 225 -11.70 4.97 -6.89
C ALA A 225 -12.28 6.33 -6.47
N ARG A 226 -12.21 7.35 -7.34
CA ARG A 226 -12.76 8.68 -7.06
C ARG A 226 -14.29 8.70 -7.09
N VAL A 227 -14.91 8.05 -8.08
CA VAL A 227 -16.37 7.92 -8.19
C VAL A 227 -16.94 6.97 -7.13
N ALA A 228 -16.25 5.88 -6.75
CA ALA A 228 -16.66 5.01 -5.65
C ALA A 228 -16.51 5.69 -4.28
N CYS A 229 -15.47 6.50 -4.09
CA CYS A 229 -15.31 7.35 -2.90
C CYS A 229 -16.37 8.46 -2.84
N GLU A 230 -16.79 9.01 -3.99
CA GLU A 230 -17.86 10.00 -4.08
C GLU A 230 -19.26 9.36 -3.96
N ALA A 231 -19.45 8.11 -4.41
CA ALA A 231 -20.69 7.35 -4.29
C ALA A 231 -20.89 6.70 -2.90
N SER A 232 -19.81 6.40 -2.17
CA SER A 232 -19.82 5.90 -0.78
C SER A 232 -20.39 6.92 0.23
N GLN A 233 -20.69 8.16 -0.20
CA GLN A 233 -21.46 9.14 0.58
C GLN A 233 -22.90 8.71 0.91
N ARG A 234 -23.32 7.49 0.55
CA ARG A 234 -24.61 6.90 0.94
C ARG A 234 -24.55 5.65 1.81
N GLY A 235 -23.42 5.35 2.48
CA GLY A 235 -23.48 4.40 3.60
C GLY A 235 -22.15 3.84 4.10
N GLN A 236 -21.59 4.49 5.13
CA GLN A 236 -20.45 4.08 5.97
C GLN A 236 -19.06 4.17 5.31
N GLN A 237 -18.39 5.29 5.58
CA GLN A 237 -16.96 5.53 5.36
C GLN A 237 -16.30 5.82 6.71
N LEU A 238 -15.14 5.22 6.97
CA LEU A 238 -14.30 5.48 8.13
C LEU A 238 -13.09 6.32 7.72
N GLN A 239 -12.76 7.31 8.54
CA GLN A 239 -11.51 8.05 8.49
C GLN A 239 -10.66 7.60 9.68
N LEU A 240 -9.51 7.00 9.41
CA LEU A 240 -8.69 6.32 10.41
C LEU A 240 -7.25 6.79 10.36
N PHE A 241 -6.68 6.92 11.55
CA PHE A 241 -5.26 7.09 11.73
C PHE A 241 -4.56 5.72 11.68
N SER A 242 -3.47 5.63 10.93
CA SER A 242 -2.65 4.44 10.81
C SER A 242 -1.28 4.74 11.44
N PRO A 243 -1.08 4.40 12.72
CA PRO A 243 0.12 4.81 13.46
C PRO A 243 1.37 4.18 12.86
N ALA A 244 2.52 4.81 13.10
CA ALA A 244 3.82 4.18 12.98
C ALA A 244 4.17 3.44 14.27
N LYS A 245 5.22 2.62 14.21
CA LYS A 245 5.83 1.96 15.38
C LYS A 245 7.29 2.34 15.55
N ILE A 246 7.78 2.17 16.77
CA ILE A 246 9.20 2.14 17.10
C ILE A 246 9.55 0.83 17.79
N ASN A 247 10.78 0.33 17.57
CA ASN A 247 11.37 -0.75 18.35
C ASN A 247 12.26 -0.13 19.43
N ILE A 248 11.79 -0.11 20.68
CA ILE A 248 12.59 0.40 21.80
C ILE A 248 13.83 -0.47 22.00
N PHE A 249 13.67 -1.78 21.83
CA PHE A 249 14.79 -2.69 21.60
C PHE A 249 14.40 -3.75 20.57
N LEU A 250 15.37 -4.38 19.93
CA LEU A 250 15.16 -5.49 19.00
C LEU A 250 16.33 -6.48 19.12
N ARG A 251 16.02 -7.71 19.50
CA ARG A 251 17.01 -8.76 19.70
C ARG A 251 16.74 -9.93 18.80
N ILE A 252 17.79 -10.45 18.17
CA ILE A 252 17.71 -11.67 17.38
C ILE A 252 18.14 -12.83 18.27
N LEU A 253 17.25 -13.80 18.45
CA LEU A 253 17.47 -14.96 19.31
C LEU A 253 18.09 -16.14 18.56
N GLY A 254 17.95 -16.17 17.24
CA GLY A 254 18.53 -17.21 16.39
C GLY A 254 17.80 -17.35 15.06
N LYS A 255 18.39 -18.12 14.15
CA LYS A 255 17.79 -18.43 12.85
C LYS A 255 16.80 -19.58 12.97
N ARG A 256 15.72 -19.50 12.22
CA ARG A 256 14.65 -20.50 12.18
C ARG A 256 14.77 -21.40 10.93
N PRO A 257 14.19 -22.61 10.97
CA PRO A 257 14.13 -23.50 9.80
C PRO A 257 13.34 -22.92 8.62
N ASP A 258 12.38 -22.04 8.88
CA ASP A 258 11.53 -21.38 7.88
C ASP A 258 12.22 -20.22 7.13
N GLY A 259 13.51 -20.00 7.37
CA GLY A 259 14.29 -18.93 6.75
C GLY A 259 14.19 -17.56 7.43
N TYR A 260 13.34 -17.42 8.46
CA TYR A 260 13.24 -16.21 9.28
C TYR A 260 14.18 -16.28 10.50
N HIS A 261 14.12 -15.24 11.34
CA HIS A 261 14.81 -15.18 12.63
C HIS A 261 13.78 -15.17 13.75
N ASN A 262 14.06 -15.88 14.83
CA ASN A 262 13.39 -15.64 16.10
C ASN A 262 13.88 -14.31 16.64
N LEU A 263 12.97 -13.45 17.07
CA LEU A 263 13.27 -12.16 17.66
C LEU A 263 12.52 -11.96 18.98
N ALA A 264 13.04 -11.03 19.78
CA ALA A 264 12.38 -10.46 20.95
C ALA A 264 12.49 -8.93 20.86
N SER A 265 11.38 -8.22 20.93
CA SER A 265 11.37 -6.76 20.77
C SER A 265 10.27 -6.12 21.59
N LEU A 266 10.56 -5.01 22.26
CA LEU A 266 9.55 -4.12 22.80
C LEU A 266 9.21 -3.07 21.75
N PHE A 267 8.00 -3.18 21.21
CA PHE A 267 7.43 -2.22 20.29
C PHE A 267 6.64 -1.16 21.05
N HIS A 268 6.57 0.04 20.47
CA HIS A 268 5.61 1.05 20.88
C HIS A 268 5.01 1.77 19.67
N MET A 269 3.70 1.98 19.66
CA MET A 269 3.05 2.85 18.68
C MET A 269 3.33 4.31 18.98
N ILE A 270 3.40 5.13 17.94
CA ILE A 270 3.63 6.57 18.08
C ILE A 270 2.50 7.37 17.45
N ASP A 271 2.35 8.61 17.87
CA ASP A 271 1.29 9.53 17.39
C ASP A 271 1.59 10.11 16.00
N PHE A 272 2.66 9.68 15.35
CA PHE A 272 2.96 9.93 13.95
C PHE A 272 2.53 8.74 13.08
N GLY A 273 1.90 9.01 11.93
CA GLY A 273 1.38 7.94 11.08
C GLY A 273 0.81 8.41 9.75
N ASP A 274 0.20 7.47 9.03
CA ASP A 274 -0.53 7.72 7.80
C ASP A 274 -2.02 7.96 8.11
N SER A 275 -2.76 8.50 7.13
CA SER A 275 -4.23 8.64 7.21
C SER A 275 -4.90 7.77 6.16
N MET A 276 -5.97 7.09 6.55
CA MET A 276 -6.71 6.17 5.69
C MET A 276 -8.19 6.49 5.71
N SER A 277 -8.74 6.75 4.52
CA SER A 277 -10.17 6.71 4.30
C SER A 277 -10.55 5.35 3.73
N ILE A 278 -11.54 4.68 4.31
CA ILE A 278 -12.01 3.38 3.82
C ILE A 278 -13.53 3.29 3.95
N GLY A 279 -14.19 2.88 2.87
CA GLY A 279 -15.64 2.68 2.84
C GLY A 279 -16.01 1.43 2.07
N VAL A 280 -17.26 0.98 2.25
CA VAL A 280 -17.83 -0.09 1.42
C VAL A 280 -18.09 0.49 0.02
N ALA A 281 -17.59 -0.20 -1.00
CA ALA A 281 -17.80 0.13 -2.38
C ALA A 281 -19.04 -0.63 -2.89
N GLU A 282 -20.17 0.06 -2.96
CA GLU A 282 -21.40 -0.49 -3.53
C GLU A 282 -21.19 -0.91 -4.99
N GLU A 283 -21.67 -2.11 -5.35
CA GLU A 283 -21.64 -2.66 -6.71
C GLU A 283 -20.24 -2.81 -7.35
N ALA A 284 -19.16 -2.72 -6.58
CA ALA A 284 -17.81 -2.95 -7.07
C ALA A 284 -17.50 -4.46 -7.17
N ALA A 285 -16.84 -4.87 -8.26
CA ALA A 285 -16.38 -6.24 -8.45
C ALA A 285 -15.08 -6.55 -7.67
N GLU A 286 -14.27 -5.52 -7.39
CA GLU A 286 -12.93 -5.61 -6.78
C GLU A 286 -12.71 -4.47 -5.79
N ASP A 287 -11.76 -4.65 -4.87
CA ASP A 287 -11.31 -3.57 -4.00
C ASP A 287 -10.53 -2.51 -4.79
N SER A 288 -10.50 -1.29 -4.29
CA SER A 288 -9.66 -0.22 -4.84
C SER A 288 -8.85 0.49 -3.76
N LEU A 289 -7.63 0.88 -4.11
CA LEU A 289 -6.68 1.56 -3.22
C LEU A 289 -6.01 2.76 -3.91
N ALA A 290 -6.50 3.97 -3.71
CA ALA A 290 -5.80 5.16 -4.14
C ALA A 290 -4.66 5.50 -3.16
N CYS A 291 -3.48 5.83 -3.70
CA CYS A 291 -2.40 6.45 -2.94
C CYS A 291 -1.65 7.42 -3.85
N LYS A 292 -1.42 8.65 -3.37
CA LYS A 292 -0.75 9.70 -4.16
C LYS A 292 0.78 9.60 -4.14
N MET A 293 1.35 8.84 -3.20
CA MET A 293 2.80 8.73 -3.03
C MET A 293 3.41 7.84 -4.11
N GLU A 294 4.42 8.36 -4.81
CA GLU A 294 5.15 7.61 -5.84
C GLU A 294 5.90 6.42 -5.23
N GLY A 295 5.93 5.29 -5.95
CA GLY A 295 6.60 4.06 -5.51
C GLY A 295 5.79 3.18 -4.55
N VAL A 296 4.58 3.60 -4.13
CA VAL A 296 3.66 2.74 -3.38
C VAL A 296 2.78 1.97 -4.35
N PRO A 297 2.85 0.61 -4.40
CA PRO A 297 1.98 -0.17 -5.27
C PRO A 297 0.53 -0.01 -4.84
N THR A 298 -0.39 0.10 -5.78
CA THR A 298 -1.84 0.18 -5.52
C THR A 298 -2.59 -1.06 -5.98
N ASP A 299 -1.85 -2.09 -6.39
CA ASP A 299 -2.36 -3.39 -6.85
C ASP A 299 -2.37 -4.43 -5.71
N SER A 300 -2.64 -5.70 -6.06
CA SER A 300 -2.70 -6.82 -5.14
C SER A 300 -1.39 -7.13 -4.40
N SER A 301 -0.27 -6.52 -4.80
CA SER A 301 0.99 -6.64 -4.06
C SER A 301 1.00 -5.82 -2.76
N ASN A 302 0.17 -4.77 -2.66
CA ASN A 302 0.07 -3.92 -1.48
C ASN A 302 -0.51 -4.68 -0.27
N LEU A 303 0.06 -4.47 0.91
CA LEU A 303 -0.36 -5.12 2.16
C LEU A 303 -1.81 -4.79 2.55
N VAL A 304 -2.31 -3.58 2.23
CA VAL A 304 -3.71 -3.19 2.42
C VAL A 304 -4.63 -4.09 1.60
N MET A 305 -4.33 -4.28 0.31
CA MET A 305 -5.12 -5.14 -0.58
C MET A 305 -5.10 -6.59 -0.11
N LYS A 306 -3.94 -7.08 0.34
CA LYS A 306 -3.81 -8.42 0.94
C LYS A 306 -4.62 -8.57 2.23
N ALA A 307 -4.69 -7.52 3.05
CA ALA A 307 -5.48 -7.52 4.27
C ALA A 307 -6.99 -7.63 4.00
N LEU A 308 -7.50 -6.84 3.04
CA LEU A 308 -8.90 -6.89 2.64
C LEU A 308 -9.28 -8.24 2.01
N ASP A 309 -8.39 -8.80 1.18
CA ASP A 309 -8.57 -10.13 0.62
C ASP A 309 -8.56 -11.24 1.68
N LEU A 310 -7.62 -11.20 2.61
CA LEU A 310 -7.58 -12.15 3.72
C LEU A 310 -8.83 -12.04 4.59
N PHE A 311 -9.27 -10.81 4.89
CA PHE A 311 -10.48 -10.56 5.67
C PHE A 311 -11.69 -11.26 5.06
N ARG A 312 -11.94 -11.06 3.75
CA ARG A 312 -13.04 -11.73 3.05
C ARG A 312 -12.92 -13.24 3.10
N ARG A 313 -11.74 -13.79 2.80
CA ARG A 313 -11.51 -15.25 2.84
C ARG A 313 -11.78 -15.86 4.21
N LYS A 314 -11.48 -15.15 5.30
CA LYS A 314 -11.67 -15.65 6.66
C LYS A 314 -13.10 -15.49 7.18
N THR A 315 -13.85 -14.52 6.66
CA THR A 315 -15.19 -14.17 7.16
C THR A 315 -16.33 -14.61 6.24
N GLY A 316 -16.04 -14.93 4.97
CA GLY A 316 -17.04 -15.22 3.95
C GLY A 316 -17.80 -13.98 3.47
N LYS A 317 -17.37 -12.78 3.86
CA LYS A 317 -17.93 -11.50 3.42
C LYS A 317 -17.58 -11.23 1.96
N GLU A 318 -18.53 -10.67 1.21
CA GLU A 318 -18.38 -10.38 -0.23
C GLU A 318 -18.21 -8.88 -0.53
N GLU A 319 -18.43 -8.03 0.49
CA GLU A 319 -18.30 -6.60 0.43
C GLU A 319 -16.90 -6.19 -0.09
N ARG A 320 -16.89 -5.24 -1.03
CA ARG A 320 -15.67 -4.63 -1.57
C ARG A 320 -15.43 -3.30 -0.90
N PHE A 321 -14.16 -2.89 -0.86
CA PHE A 321 -13.77 -1.66 -0.18
C PHE A 321 -13.09 -0.69 -1.14
N CYS A 322 -13.40 0.60 -0.97
CA CYS A 322 -12.63 1.69 -1.56
C CYS A 322 -11.76 2.33 -0.48
N VAL A 323 -10.46 2.40 -0.74
CA VAL A 323 -9.46 2.94 0.19
C VAL A 323 -8.75 4.12 -0.45
N ASP A 324 -8.68 5.25 0.26
CA ASP A 324 -7.76 6.35 -0.04
C ASP A 324 -6.71 6.45 1.07
N LEU A 325 -5.45 6.20 0.72
CA LEU A 325 -4.32 6.13 1.64
C LEU A 325 -3.40 7.34 1.44
N GLN A 326 -3.31 8.18 2.47
CA GLN A 326 -2.43 9.33 2.53
C GLN A 326 -1.19 8.97 3.36
N LYS A 327 -0.08 8.70 2.65
CA LYS A 327 1.19 8.33 3.26
C LYS A 327 1.96 9.55 3.75
N GLN A 328 2.37 9.52 5.01
CA GLN A 328 3.34 10.43 5.62
C GLN A 328 4.61 9.67 6.04
N ILE A 329 4.47 8.42 6.49
CA ILE A 329 5.60 7.60 6.92
C ILE A 329 6.48 7.27 5.70
N PRO A 330 7.78 7.66 5.69
CA PRO A 330 8.66 7.38 4.58
C PRO A 330 8.85 5.89 4.33
N HIS A 331 9.02 5.51 3.07
CA HIS A 331 9.34 4.13 2.71
C HIS A 331 10.71 3.71 3.27
N GLY A 332 10.84 2.43 3.69
CA GLY A 332 12.11 1.89 4.19
C GLY A 332 12.65 2.57 5.46
N ALA A 333 11.79 3.18 6.27
CA ALA A 333 12.17 3.91 7.48
C ALA A 333 12.34 3.02 8.73
N GLY A 334 11.95 1.74 8.68
CA GLY A 334 11.89 0.89 9.87
C GLY A 334 10.71 1.21 10.81
N LEU A 335 9.84 2.16 10.43
CA LEU A 335 8.67 2.62 11.19
C LEU A 335 7.40 1.79 10.98
N GLY A 336 7.45 0.74 10.15
CA GLY A 336 6.32 -0.17 9.97
C GLY A 336 5.11 0.40 9.22
N GLY A 337 5.25 1.48 8.43
CA GLY A 337 4.09 2.16 7.82
C GLY A 337 3.19 1.26 6.98
N GLY A 338 3.73 0.44 6.08
CA GLY A 338 2.91 -0.51 5.30
C GLY A 338 2.21 -1.57 6.15
N SER A 339 2.86 -2.01 7.24
CA SER A 339 2.27 -2.95 8.19
C SER A 339 1.13 -2.31 8.98
N GLY A 340 1.32 -1.06 9.41
CA GLY A 340 0.29 -0.26 10.07
C GLY A 340 -0.92 -0.05 9.17
N ASN A 341 -0.70 0.27 7.88
CA ASN A 341 -1.78 0.46 6.92
C ASN A 341 -2.61 -0.83 6.74
N ALA A 342 -1.94 -1.98 6.65
CA ALA A 342 -2.61 -3.27 6.53
C ALA A 342 -3.45 -3.62 7.78
N ALA A 343 -2.91 -3.35 8.98
CA ALA A 343 -3.65 -3.56 10.22
C ALA A 343 -4.88 -2.63 10.31
N THR A 344 -4.72 -1.34 9.97
CA THR A 344 -5.82 -0.37 9.92
C THR A 344 -6.90 -0.80 8.94
N ALA A 345 -6.53 -1.24 7.73
CA ALA A 345 -7.48 -1.73 6.74
C ALA A 345 -8.22 -2.99 7.22
N LEU A 346 -7.51 -3.94 7.84
CA LEU A 346 -8.10 -5.17 8.39
C LEU A 346 -9.11 -4.86 9.50
N TRP A 347 -8.77 -3.96 10.42
CA TRP A 347 -9.67 -3.51 11.47
C TRP A 347 -10.90 -2.79 10.90
N ALA A 348 -10.69 -1.88 9.95
CA ALA A 348 -11.76 -1.13 9.32
C ALA A 348 -12.74 -2.01 8.55
N ALA A 349 -12.25 -3.01 7.80
CA ALA A 349 -13.09 -3.97 7.09
C ALA A 349 -13.99 -4.74 8.06
N ASN A 350 -13.45 -5.11 9.23
CA ASN A 350 -14.22 -5.75 10.29
C ASN A 350 -15.33 -4.82 10.82
N GLN A 351 -15.01 -3.55 11.10
CA GLN A 351 -16.00 -2.59 11.58
C GLN A 351 -17.11 -2.32 10.55
N LEU A 352 -16.75 -2.09 9.29
CA LEU A 352 -17.67 -1.78 8.19
C LEU A 352 -18.61 -2.94 7.83
N THR A 353 -18.28 -4.17 8.23
CA THR A 353 -19.09 -5.38 7.92
C THR A 353 -19.80 -5.96 9.14
N GLY A 354 -19.90 -5.18 10.23
CA GLY A 354 -20.65 -5.56 11.43
C GLY A 354 -19.87 -6.41 12.43
N CYS A 355 -18.55 -6.27 12.47
CA CYS A 355 -17.63 -6.94 13.41
C CYS A 355 -17.74 -8.48 13.41
N PRO A 356 -17.65 -9.16 12.25
CA PRO A 356 -17.76 -10.62 12.19
C PRO A 356 -16.62 -11.36 12.92
N ALA A 357 -15.50 -10.69 13.18
CA ALA A 357 -14.35 -11.25 13.89
C ALA A 357 -14.06 -10.51 15.20
N LYS A 358 -13.62 -11.27 16.22
CA LYS A 358 -13.06 -10.73 17.46
C LYS A 358 -11.63 -10.23 17.23
N GLU A 359 -11.18 -9.28 18.05
CA GLU A 359 -9.86 -8.67 17.90
C GLU A 359 -8.70 -9.68 17.92
N TRP A 360 -8.77 -10.71 18.77
CA TRP A 360 -7.75 -11.77 18.80
C TRP A 360 -7.66 -12.56 17.47
N GLN A 361 -8.76 -12.67 16.72
CA GLN A 361 -8.76 -13.29 15.39
C GLN A 361 -8.08 -12.37 14.38
N LEU A 362 -8.37 -11.05 14.43
CA LEU A 362 -7.71 -10.06 13.58
C LEU A 362 -6.19 -10.03 13.82
N LEU A 363 -5.76 -10.07 15.08
CA LEU A 363 -4.35 -10.15 15.47
C LEU A 363 -3.67 -11.41 14.88
N LYS A 364 -4.36 -12.55 14.94
CA LYS A 364 -3.87 -13.80 14.35
C LYS A 364 -3.75 -13.71 12.82
N TRP A 365 -4.76 -13.16 12.14
CA TRP A 365 -4.76 -13.00 10.68
C TRP A 365 -3.71 -11.99 10.21
N ALA A 366 -3.49 -10.93 10.97
CA ALA A 366 -2.41 -9.96 10.71
C ALA A 366 -1.04 -10.65 10.58
N GLY A 367 -0.74 -11.63 11.44
CA GLY A 367 0.50 -12.39 11.41
C GLY A 367 0.65 -13.32 10.19
N GLU A 368 -0.44 -13.64 9.50
CA GLU A 368 -0.42 -14.38 8.22
C GLU A 368 0.01 -13.48 7.04
N ILE A 369 -0.25 -12.18 7.14
CA ILE A 369 0.12 -11.18 6.11
C ILE A 369 1.56 -10.73 6.30
N GLY A 370 1.98 -10.49 7.55
CA GLY A 370 3.31 -10.00 7.87
C GLY A 370 3.58 -9.92 9.37
N SER A 371 4.81 -10.23 9.78
CA SER A 371 5.20 -10.37 11.19
C SER A 371 4.99 -9.10 12.02
N ASP A 372 5.24 -7.93 11.44
CA ASP A 372 5.07 -6.63 12.11
C ASP A 372 3.61 -6.14 12.11
N ILE A 373 2.64 -6.84 11.51
CA ILE A 373 1.26 -6.34 11.41
C ILE A 373 0.50 -6.60 12.72
N SER A 374 0.75 -7.73 13.39
CA SER A 374 0.04 -8.11 14.62
C SER A 374 0.23 -7.10 15.75
N VAL A 375 1.40 -6.47 15.86
CA VAL A 375 1.70 -5.53 16.94
C VAL A 375 0.85 -4.25 16.90
N PHE A 376 0.31 -3.88 15.72
CA PHE A 376 -0.61 -2.75 15.60
C PHE A 376 -1.97 -3.01 16.27
N PHE A 377 -2.27 -4.25 16.65
CA PHE A 377 -3.41 -4.57 17.51
C PHE A 377 -3.06 -4.53 19.02
N SER A 378 -1.88 -4.08 19.41
CA SER A 378 -1.56 -3.84 20.82
C SER A 378 -2.30 -2.62 21.38
N GLU A 379 -2.23 -2.41 22.69
CA GLU A 379 -2.74 -1.22 23.40
C GLU A 379 -1.76 -0.02 23.37
N GLY A 380 -0.62 -0.17 22.72
CA GLY A 380 0.39 0.88 22.54
C GLY A 380 1.79 0.32 22.67
N ALA A 381 2.10 -0.27 23.83
CA ALA A 381 3.36 -0.97 24.09
C ALA A 381 3.14 -2.48 24.09
N ALA A 382 3.99 -3.23 23.40
CA ALA A 382 3.93 -4.69 23.41
C ALA A 382 5.30 -5.34 23.29
N PHE A 383 5.49 -6.40 24.07
CA PHE A 383 6.60 -7.31 23.92
C PHE A 383 6.23 -8.38 22.89
N CYS A 384 7.03 -8.47 21.84
CA CYS A 384 6.76 -9.35 20.72
C CYS A 384 7.87 -10.39 20.55
N THR A 385 7.46 -11.64 20.35
CA THR A 385 8.36 -12.79 20.13
C THR A 385 7.99 -13.58 18.87
N GLY A 386 8.66 -14.70 18.61
CA GLY A 386 8.52 -15.44 17.36
C GLY A 386 9.22 -14.68 16.23
N ARG A 387 8.53 -14.39 15.14
CA ARG A 387 9.02 -13.44 14.11
C ARG A 387 8.57 -12.00 14.39
N GLY A 388 7.84 -11.78 15.49
CA GLY A 388 7.14 -10.54 15.83
C GLY A 388 5.63 -10.69 15.96
N GLU A 389 5.07 -11.84 15.56
CA GLU A 389 3.62 -12.09 15.54
C GLU A 389 3.02 -12.48 16.89
N ILE A 390 3.84 -12.93 17.85
CA ILE A 390 3.37 -13.27 19.20
C ILE A 390 3.43 -12.01 20.04
N VAL A 391 2.27 -11.40 20.31
CA VAL A 391 2.15 -10.08 20.94
C VAL A 391 1.68 -10.23 22.38
N GLU A 392 2.43 -9.64 23.32
CA GLU A 392 2.03 -9.50 24.72
C GLU A 392 1.97 -8.00 25.08
N ASN A 393 0.79 -7.49 25.44
CA ASN A 393 0.63 -6.10 25.85
C ASN A 393 1.46 -5.79 27.11
N LYS A 394 2.14 -4.64 27.10
CA LYS A 394 2.92 -4.12 28.22
C LYS A 394 2.49 -2.70 28.56
N LYS A 395 2.84 -2.24 29.75
CA LYS A 395 2.71 -0.82 30.09
C LYS A 395 3.77 -0.01 29.35
N PRO A 396 3.48 1.24 28.94
CA PRO A 396 4.49 2.14 28.38
C PRO A 396 5.70 2.26 29.33
N PRO A 397 6.93 2.06 28.84
CA PRO A 397 8.15 2.19 29.65
C PRO A 397 8.52 3.66 29.94
N LEU A 398 7.82 4.60 29.31
CA LEU A 398 8.00 6.04 29.44
C LEU A 398 6.65 6.73 29.57
N SER A 399 6.67 7.96 30.10
CA SER A 399 5.51 8.84 30.06
C SER A 399 5.10 9.10 28.61
N LEU A 400 3.79 9.10 28.34
CA LEU A 400 3.24 9.45 27.02
C LEU A 400 3.58 10.88 26.59
N ARG A 401 3.94 11.75 27.53
CA ARG A 401 4.40 13.13 27.27
C ARG A 401 5.90 13.23 27.01
N THR A 402 6.62 12.12 26.96
CA THR A 402 8.07 12.15 26.68
C THR A 402 8.27 12.51 25.21
N PRO A 403 8.93 13.62 24.89
CA PRO A 403 9.15 14.03 23.51
C PRO A 403 10.15 13.10 22.84
N LEU A 404 9.83 12.73 21.60
CA LEU A 404 10.66 11.91 20.73
C LEU A 404 10.92 12.67 19.42
N LEU A 405 12.12 12.50 18.87
CA LEU A 405 12.46 13.01 17.55
C LEU A 405 12.85 11.86 16.63
N LEU A 406 12.08 11.67 15.55
CA LEU A 406 12.43 10.74 14.48
C LEU A 406 13.36 11.44 13.49
N ILE A 407 14.51 10.84 13.23
CA ILE A 407 15.52 11.38 12.31
C ILE A 407 15.87 10.30 11.31
N LYS A 408 15.50 10.51 10.05
CA LYS A 408 15.74 9.57 8.97
C LYS A 408 16.52 10.23 7.83
N PRO A 409 17.73 9.73 7.51
CA PRO A 409 18.45 10.18 6.32
C PRO A 409 17.73 9.76 5.04
N LYS A 410 18.07 10.41 3.91
CA LYS A 410 17.44 10.11 2.61
C LYS A 410 17.63 8.65 2.19
N VAL A 411 18.76 8.04 2.55
CA VAL A 411 19.07 6.65 2.23
C VAL A 411 18.06 5.71 2.91
N ALA A 412 17.36 4.92 2.10
CA ALA A 412 16.48 3.87 2.61
C ALA A 412 17.34 2.68 3.06
N SER A 413 16.98 2.07 4.19
CA SER A 413 17.66 0.84 4.61
C SER A 413 17.12 -0.36 3.83
N PRO A 414 17.97 -1.10 3.10
CA PRO A 414 17.55 -2.34 2.45
C PRO A 414 17.38 -3.45 3.50
N THR A 415 16.20 -3.58 4.11
CA THR A 415 15.90 -4.58 5.15
C THR A 415 16.44 -5.98 4.83
N PRO A 416 16.24 -6.55 3.62
CA PRO A 416 16.79 -7.87 3.29
C PRO A 416 18.32 -7.93 3.33
N ALA A 417 19.00 -6.86 2.93
CA ALA A 417 20.46 -6.80 2.97
C ALA A 417 20.99 -6.65 4.39
N VAL A 418 20.30 -5.90 5.26
CA VAL A 418 20.64 -5.82 6.70
C VAL A 418 20.54 -7.19 7.36
N PHE A 419 19.46 -7.94 7.10
CA PHE A 419 19.32 -9.31 7.61
C PHE A 419 20.34 -10.27 7.00
N LYS A 420 20.74 -10.08 5.74
CA LYS A 420 21.79 -10.90 5.10
C LYS A 420 23.19 -10.61 5.67
N ALA A 421 23.45 -9.37 6.07
CA ALA A 421 24.70 -8.95 6.71
C ALA A 421 24.75 -9.26 8.22
N LEU A 422 23.66 -9.79 8.78
CA LEU A 422 23.58 -10.15 10.19
C LEU A 422 24.56 -11.27 10.53
N ASP A 423 25.43 -11.00 11.48
CA ASP A 423 26.34 -11.99 12.05
C ASP A 423 25.79 -12.46 13.40
N LEU A 424 25.33 -13.72 13.45
CA LEU A 424 24.77 -14.31 14.65
C LEU A 424 25.79 -14.50 15.78
N SER A 425 27.09 -14.55 15.46
CA SER A 425 28.15 -14.71 16.46
C SER A 425 28.46 -13.42 17.22
N GLY A 426 28.16 -12.27 16.61
CA GLY A 426 28.37 -10.93 17.16
C GLY A 426 27.15 -10.31 17.83
N LEU A 427 26.09 -11.08 18.07
CA LEU A 427 24.86 -10.58 18.70
C LEU A 427 25.13 -10.13 20.14
N SER A 428 24.37 -9.13 20.59
CA SER A 428 24.40 -8.73 21.98
C SER A 428 24.08 -9.91 22.90
N LYS A 429 24.65 -9.93 24.09
CA LYS A 429 24.34 -10.90 25.16
C LYS A 429 23.34 -10.37 26.18
N ALA A 430 22.82 -9.16 25.98
CA ALA A 430 21.82 -8.63 26.90
C ALA A 430 20.59 -9.57 26.94
N ASP A 431 19.89 -9.61 28.05
CA ASP A 431 18.69 -10.44 28.19
C ASP A 431 17.45 -9.55 27.98
N PRO A 432 16.54 -9.85 27.03
CA PRO A 432 15.31 -9.10 26.83
C PRO A 432 14.49 -8.89 28.12
N ASP A 433 14.45 -9.88 29.02
CA ASP A 433 13.70 -9.78 30.27
C ASP A 433 14.36 -8.76 31.22
N TRP A 434 15.68 -8.81 31.35
CA TRP A 434 16.45 -7.80 32.07
C TRP A 434 16.25 -6.40 31.47
N MET A 435 16.24 -6.25 30.15
CA MET A 435 16.05 -4.96 29.48
C MET A 435 14.69 -4.35 29.85
N MET A 436 13.61 -5.14 29.79
CA MET A 436 12.27 -4.69 30.19
C MET A 436 12.19 -4.35 31.69
N ALA A 437 12.78 -5.20 32.54
CA ALA A 437 12.80 -4.97 33.99
C ALA A 437 13.57 -3.69 34.34
N SER A 438 14.72 -3.45 33.69
CA SER A 438 15.54 -2.24 33.85
C SER A 438 14.76 -0.99 33.48
N MET A 439 14.07 -0.96 32.33
CA MET A 439 13.26 0.18 31.92
C MET A 439 12.17 0.50 32.94
N THR A 440 11.49 -0.54 33.41
CA THR A 440 10.38 -0.42 34.38
C THR A 440 10.89 0.11 35.72
N MET A 441 11.98 -0.46 36.25
CA MET A 441 12.54 -0.05 37.54
C MET A 441 13.10 1.37 37.52
N CYS A 442 13.77 1.76 36.43
CA CYS A 442 14.33 3.09 36.30
C CYS A 442 13.28 4.15 35.91
N GLY A 443 12.11 3.73 35.41
CA GLY A 443 11.13 4.63 34.79
C GLY A 443 11.73 5.39 33.59
N CYS A 444 12.74 4.82 32.95
CA CYS A 444 13.62 5.53 32.05
C CYS A 444 14.29 4.58 31.06
N LEU A 445 14.57 5.09 29.85
CA LEU A 445 15.42 4.41 28.88
C LEU A 445 16.88 4.81 29.11
N THR A 446 17.77 3.84 28.96
CA THR A 446 19.22 3.99 29.00
C THR A 446 19.82 3.35 27.75
N GLN A 447 21.04 3.76 27.36
CA GLN A 447 21.67 3.19 26.17
C GLN A 447 21.89 1.66 26.27
N SER A 448 22.01 1.11 27.48
CA SER A 448 22.17 -0.32 27.72
C SER A 448 20.88 -1.13 27.57
N ASN A 449 19.70 -0.49 27.67
CA ASN A 449 18.42 -1.18 27.55
C ASN A 449 17.69 -0.94 26.21
N VAL A 450 18.20 -0.10 25.30
CA VAL A 450 17.62 0.12 23.95
C VAL A 450 18.41 -0.57 22.82
N VAL A 451 18.87 -1.79 23.05
CA VAL A 451 19.74 -2.51 22.09
C VAL A 451 18.94 -2.97 20.88
N ASN A 452 19.47 -2.69 19.69
CA ASN A 452 18.97 -3.24 18.43
C ASN A 452 20.08 -4.02 17.71
N ASP A 453 19.96 -5.34 17.65
CA ASP A 453 20.96 -6.24 17.02
C ASP A 453 21.12 -5.98 15.51
N LEU A 454 20.18 -5.28 14.87
CA LEU A 454 20.27 -4.88 13.47
C LEU A 454 21.10 -3.60 13.25
N GLU A 455 21.50 -2.89 14.31
CA GLU A 455 22.35 -1.70 14.18
C GLU A 455 23.71 -2.01 13.59
N ALA A 456 24.42 -2.99 14.13
CA ALA A 456 25.75 -3.36 13.65
C ALA A 456 25.77 -3.71 12.14
N PRO A 457 24.89 -4.58 11.61
CA PRO A 457 24.84 -4.82 10.17
C PRO A 457 24.34 -3.60 9.38
N ALA A 458 23.42 -2.79 9.91
CA ALA A 458 22.99 -1.56 9.24
C ALA A 458 24.14 -0.54 9.11
N PHE A 459 24.96 -0.37 10.14
CA PHE A 459 26.11 0.53 10.14
C PHE A 459 27.24 0.07 9.22
N LYS A 460 27.43 -1.25 9.08
CA LYS A 460 28.35 -1.80 8.06
C LYS A 460 27.92 -1.42 6.64
N LEU A 461 26.61 -1.42 6.37
CA LEU A 461 26.06 -1.06 5.06
C LEU A 461 25.95 0.45 4.86
N LEU A 462 25.72 1.20 5.93
CA LEU A 462 25.51 2.64 5.95
C LEU A 462 26.35 3.31 7.05
N PRO A 463 27.67 3.49 6.86
CA PRO A 463 28.55 4.10 7.87
C PRO A 463 28.11 5.51 8.28
N GLU A 464 27.56 6.29 7.35
CA GLU A 464 26.99 7.63 7.61
C GLU A 464 25.89 7.60 8.69
N LEU A 465 25.12 6.49 8.78
CA LEU A 465 24.09 6.33 9.80
C LEU A 465 24.71 6.14 11.20
N GLN A 466 25.87 5.48 11.28
CA GLN A 466 26.62 5.32 12.52
C GLN A 466 27.18 6.65 13.01
N GLU A 467 27.79 7.42 12.11
CA GLU A 467 28.32 8.76 12.41
C GLU A 467 27.21 9.69 12.89
N LEU A 468 26.06 9.68 12.20
CA LEU A 468 24.88 10.45 12.61
C LEU A 468 24.39 10.04 14.01
N LYS A 469 24.30 8.73 14.30
CA LYS A 469 23.93 8.25 15.64
C LYS A 469 24.91 8.74 16.70
N GLN A 470 26.22 8.66 16.45
CA GLN A 470 27.24 9.13 17.40
C GLN A 470 27.13 10.62 17.68
N ARG A 471 26.95 11.45 16.63
CA ARG A 471 26.74 12.90 16.78
C ARG A 471 25.47 13.20 17.58
N LEU A 472 24.36 12.49 17.31
CA LEU A 472 23.11 12.63 18.06
C LEU A 472 23.27 12.19 19.52
N SER A 473 23.96 11.08 19.79
CA SER A 473 24.21 10.60 21.15
C SER A 473 25.12 11.54 21.98
N ALA A 474 25.96 12.34 21.32
CA ALA A 474 26.78 13.35 21.98
C ALA A 474 26.00 14.62 22.35
N ASP A 475 24.81 14.83 21.76
CA ASP A 475 23.96 15.97 22.05
C ASP A 475 23.21 15.77 23.38
N LYS A 476 23.36 16.72 24.30
CA LYS A 476 22.77 16.68 25.65
C LYS A 476 21.24 16.74 25.66
N ARG A 477 20.62 17.11 24.54
CA ARG A 477 19.15 17.14 24.37
C ARG A 477 18.54 15.74 24.41
N PHE A 478 19.28 14.74 23.96
CA PHE A 478 18.80 13.36 23.94
C PHE A 478 19.38 12.57 25.09
N ARG A 479 18.52 11.98 25.91
CA ARG A 479 18.96 11.04 26.96
C ARG A 479 19.47 9.73 26.35
N VAL A 480 18.84 9.30 25.26
CA VAL A 480 19.14 8.05 24.55
C VAL A 480 18.86 8.23 23.07
N VAL A 481 19.68 7.62 22.23
CA VAL A 481 19.47 7.54 20.78
C VAL A 481 19.59 6.08 20.32
N PHE A 482 18.60 5.58 19.58
CA PHE A 482 18.60 4.22 19.05
C PHE A 482 17.99 4.13 17.66
N MET A 483 18.33 3.08 16.91
CA MET A 483 17.72 2.80 15.62
C MET A 483 16.44 1.96 15.79
N THR A 484 15.39 2.29 15.04
CA THR A 484 14.15 1.48 15.00
C THR A 484 14.10 0.53 13.79
N GLY A 485 13.56 -0.67 14.00
CA GLY A 485 13.50 -1.72 12.98
C GLY A 485 14.87 -2.07 12.40
N SER A 486 14.93 -2.28 11.09
CA SER A 486 16.19 -2.43 10.34
C SER A 486 16.79 -1.08 9.92
N GLY A 487 16.33 0.03 10.50
CA GLY A 487 16.64 1.39 10.03
C GLY A 487 15.83 1.82 8.81
N SER A 488 16.09 3.01 8.25
CA SER A 488 17.18 3.94 8.60
C SER A 488 16.83 5.02 9.63
N THR A 489 15.67 4.98 10.27
CA THR A 489 15.29 5.98 11.27
C THR A 489 16.02 5.76 12.60
N LEU A 490 16.61 6.85 13.11
CA LEU A 490 17.08 7.00 14.49
C LEU A 490 16.01 7.72 15.31
N VAL A 491 15.88 7.34 16.58
CA VAL A 491 14.94 7.92 17.54
C VAL A 491 15.74 8.57 18.66
N GLY A 492 15.63 9.89 18.78
CA GLY A 492 16.13 10.65 19.93
C GLY A 492 15.06 10.76 21.00
N VAL A 493 15.40 10.46 22.25
CA VAL A 493 14.47 10.52 23.40
C VAL A 493 14.84 11.67 24.32
N GLY A 494 13.88 12.54 24.64
CA GLY A 494 14.04 13.59 25.65
C GLY A 494 13.87 15.01 25.13
N SER A 495 13.93 15.21 23.82
CA SER A 495 13.61 16.47 23.16
C SER A 495 13.03 16.19 21.76
N ASP A 496 12.13 17.05 21.32
CA ASP A 496 11.57 17.12 19.97
C ASP A 496 12.16 18.27 19.14
N ASP A 497 13.08 19.06 19.72
CA ASP A 497 13.76 20.16 19.04
C ASP A 497 15.01 19.66 18.30
N PRO A 498 15.04 19.71 16.95
CA PRO A 498 16.16 19.21 16.17
C PRO A 498 17.45 19.98 16.43
N PRO A 499 18.59 19.29 16.67
CA PRO A 499 19.90 19.94 16.77
C PRO A 499 20.25 20.74 15.52
N GLU A 500 20.91 21.89 15.69
CA GLU A 500 21.25 22.78 14.57
C GLU A 500 22.13 22.13 13.52
N PHE A 501 23.03 21.23 13.93
CA PHE A 501 23.93 20.53 13.02
C PHE A 501 23.18 19.64 12.00
N LEU A 502 21.92 19.28 12.28
CA LEU A 502 21.09 18.56 11.31
C LEU A 502 20.84 19.37 10.03
N LYS A 503 20.96 20.70 10.09
CA LYS A 503 20.88 21.58 8.90
C LYS A 503 22.02 21.34 7.90
N GLU A 504 23.14 20.74 8.33
CA GLU A 504 24.25 20.36 7.45
C GLU A 504 23.85 19.22 6.49
N TYR A 505 22.84 18.41 6.85
CA TYR A 505 22.40 17.28 6.05
C TYR A 505 21.24 17.70 5.14
N SER A 506 21.42 17.54 3.83
CA SER A 506 20.35 17.83 2.87
C SER A 506 19.23 16.77 2.94
N ASN A 507 17.97 17.24 2.96
CA ASN A 507 16.77 16.38 2.77
C ASN A 507 16.59 15.25 3.80
N MET A 508 16.85 15.52 5.09
CA MET A 508 16.46 14.58 6.15
C MET A 508 14.97 14.68 6.45
N PHE A 509 14.36 13.54 6.74
CA PHE A 509 13.05 13.50 7.36
C PHE A 509 13.24 13.63 8.87
N ILE A 510 12.70 14.71 9.44
CA ILE A 510 12.73 15.03 10.86
C ILE A 510 11.29 15.19 11.31
N GLN A 511 10.88 14.44 12.33
CA GLN A 511 9.49 14.45 12.79
C GLN A 511 9.42 14.33 14.32
N PRO A 512 8.96 15.39 15.01
CA PRO A 512 8.49 15.32 16.39
C PRO A 512 7.36 14.31 16.55
N THR A 513 7.36 13.55 17.65
CA THR A 513 6.31 12.58 17.96
C THR A 513 6.30 12.22 19.45
N HIS A 514 5.22 11.61 19.90
CA HIS A 514 5.05 11.04 21.22
C HIS A 514 4.59 9.58 21.15
N LEU A 515 4.63 8.92 22.30
CA LEU A 515 4.11 7.58 22.45
C LEU A 515 2.58 7.58 22.40
N ALA A 516 2.00 6.69 21.59
CA ALA A 516 0.56 6.53 21.44
C ALA A 516 0.06 5.23 22.08
N VAL A 517 -1.14 5.31 22.66
CA VAL A 517 -1.88 4.18 23.22
C VAL A 517 -3.30 4.18 22.66
N ARG A 518 -3.98 3.04 22.72
CA ARG A 518 -5.40 2.94 22.40
C ARG A 518 -6.16 2.19 23.48
N GLN A 519 -7.45 2.47 23.59
CA GLN A 519 -8.33 1.70 24.46
C GLN A 519 -8.70 0.36 23.79
N PRO A 520 -8.93 -0.72 24.55
CA PRO A 520 -9.43 -1.97 24.02
C PRO A 520 -10.71 -1.76 23.19
N GLY A 521 -10.75 -2.31 21.98
CA GLY A 521 -11.90 -2.19 21.06
C GLY A 521 -12.00 -0.87 20.29
N ALA A 522 -11.18 0.13 20.60
CA ALA A 522 -11.03 1.33 19.77
C ALA A 522 -9.83 1.17 18.82
N TRP A 523 -9.77 1.94 17.75
CA TRP A 523 -8.53 2.09 16.96
C TRP A 523 -7.71 3.28 17.47
N TYR A 524 -6.45 3.38 17.06
CA TYR A 524 -5.62 4.55 17.39
C TYR A 524 -6.23 5.82 16.80
N SER A 525 -6.28 6.87 17.61
CA SER A 525 -6.69 8.20 17.19
C SER A 525 -5.49 9.02 16.74
N SER A 526 -5.71 9.89 15.76
CA SER A 526 -4.76 10.97 15.46
C SER A 526 -4.59 11.84 16.71
N PRO A 527 -3.39 12.37 17.00
CA PRO A 527 -3.21 13.40 18.02
C PRO A 527 -4.01 14.68 17.72
N GLU A 528 -4.42 14.87 16.46
CA GLU A 528 -5.36 15.91 16.02
C GLU A 528 -6.60 15.24 15.40
N LEU A 529 -7.64 15.03 16.20
CA LEU A 529 -9.05 14.88 15.81
C LEU A 529 -9.96 15.27 16.98
#